data_AF-A0A2W0G2G4-F1
#
_entry.id   AF-A0A2W0G2G4-F1
#
_cell.length_a   1.000
_cell.length_b   1.000
_cell.length_c   1.000
_cell.angle_alpha   90.00
_cell.angle_beta   90.00
_cell.angle_gamma   90.00
#
_symmetry.space_group_name_H-M   'P 1'
#
loop_
_entity.id
_entity.type
_entity.pdbx_description
1 polymer ?
#
loop_
_entity_poly.entity_id
_entity_poly.type
_entity_poly.pdbx_seq_one_letter_code
_entity_poly.pdbx_strand_id
1 'polypeptide(L)'
;MQEPALRQLVKDQLLVTTGDGPRTTARWQAAVLRAIGELMQDGESAREENQDLRIPFAKALHGLYGGRKSDAELTEMVLLMLEVETVPLLGKGGQ
;
A
#
# COMPACT_ATOMS: atom_id res chain seq x y z
N MET A 1 2.38 -12.47 -9.28
CA MET A 1 1.94 -11.06 -9.48
C MET A 1 0.60 -11.04 -10.18
N GLN A 2 -0.42 -10.45 -9.54
CA GLN A 2 -1.68 -10.07 -10.20
C GLN A 2 -1.38 -8.91 -11.16
N GLU A 3 -0.99 -9.26 -12.38
CA GLU A 3 -0.61 -8.32 -13.44
C GLU A 3 -1.63 -7.18 -13.67
N PRO A 4 -2.96 -7.39 -13.56
CA PRO A 4 -3.94 -6.31 -13.64
C PRO A 4 -3.80 -5.26 -12.53
N ALA A 5 -3.63 -5.69 -11.27
CA ALA A 5 -3.48 -4.79 -10.13
C ALA A 5 -2.19 -3.95 -10.24
N LEU A 6 -1.07 -4.58 -10.59
CA LEU A 6 0.20 -3.88 -10.77
C LEU A 6 0.10 -2.80 -11.86
N ARG A 7 -0.45 -3.14 -13.03
CA ARG A 7 -0.64 -2.17 -14.12
C ARG A 7 -1.50 -0.98 -13.68
N GLN A 8 -2.56 -1.25 -12.93
CA GLN A 8 -3.44 -0.18 -12.44
C GLN A 8 -2.72 0.73 -11.44
N LEU A 9 -2.00 0.16 -10.48
CA LEU A 9 -1.27 0.94 -9.47
C LEU A 9 -0.14 1.78 -10.06
N VAL A 10 0.53 1.28 -11.11
CA VAL A 10 1.52 2.06 -11.87
C VAL A 10 0.85 3.18 -12.66
N LYS A 11 -0.25 2.87 -13.36
CA LYS A 11 -1.03 3.87 -14.11
C LYS A 11 -1.49 5.02 -13.22
N ASP A 12 -1.91 4.71 -12.00
CA ASP A 12 -2.39 5.69 -11.02
C ASP A 12 -1.27 6.31 -10.17
N GLN A 13 -0.01 6.04 -10.53
CA GLN A 13 1.19 6.59 -9.90
C GLN A 13 1.29 6.27 -8.41
N LEU A 14 0.76 5.14 -7.97
CA LEU A 14 0.92 4.61 -6.61
C LEU A 14 2.18 3.74 -6.51
N LEU A 15 2.53 3.09 -7.62
CA LEU A 15 3.79 2.38 -7.81
C LEU A 15 4.57 2.98 -8.99
N VAL A 16 5.89 2.82 -8.95
CA VAL A 16 6.80 3.06 -10.07
C VAL A 16 7.66 1.81 -10.28
N THR A 17 7.87 1.42 -11.52
CA THR A 17 8.78 0.32 -11.86
C THR A 17 10.19 0.86 -12.04
N THR A 18 11.14 0.41 -11.23
CA THR A 18 12.57 0.73 -11.37
C THR A 18 13.34 -0.51 -11.84
N GLY A 19 14.63 -0.35 -12.13
CA GLY A 19 15.52 -1.49 -12.46
C GLY A 19 15.60 -2.53 -11.33
N ASP A 20 15.31 -2.14 -10.09
CA ASP A 20 15.33 -3.01 -8.91
C ASP A 20 13.93 -3.54 -8.54
N GLY A 21 12.94 -3.35 -9.41
CA GLY A 21 11.55 -3.77 -9.21
C GLY A 21 10.58 -2.63 -8.89
N PRO A 22 9.30 -2.95 -8.60
CA PRO A 22 8.29 -1.97 -8.23
C PRO A 22 8.64 -1.31 -6.89
N ARG A 23 8.44 0.01 -6.80
CA ARG A 23 8.61 0.82 -5.59
C ARG A 23 7.38 1.69 -5.37
N THR A 24 7.07 1.96 -4.12
CA THR A 24 6.00 2.88 -3.77
C THR A 24 6.38 4.33 -4.04
N THR A 25 5.41 5.14 -4.45
CA THR A 25 5.62 6.56 -4.74
C THR A 25 5.30 7.44 -3.54
N ALA A 26 5.72 8.70 -3.58
CA ALA A 26 5.31 9.70 -2.58
C ALA A 26 3.78 9.88 -2.50
N ARG A 27 3.06 9.70 -3.62
CA ARG A 27 1.59 9.75 -3.66
C ARG A 27 0.98 8.63 -2.81
N TRP A 28 1.54 7.42 -2.91
CA TRP A 28 1.13 6.32 -2.05
C TRP A 28 1.46 6.59 -0.59
N GLN A 29 2.70 6.98 -0.28
CA GLN A 29 3.11 7.29 1.10
C GLN A 29 2.20 8.34 1.76
N ALA A 30 1.81 9.38 1.01
CA ALA A 30 0.88 10.40 1.49
C ALA A 30 -0.56 9.88 1.71
N ALA A 31 -1.02 8.90 0.91
CA ALA A 31 -2.31 8.25 1.12
C ALA A 31 -2.30 7.38 2.39
N VAL A 32 -1.23 6.61 2.60
CA VAL A 32 -1.05 5.78 3.80
C VAL A 32 -0.93 6.65 5.06
N LEU A 33 -0.14 7.71 5.03
CA LEU A 33 0.01 8.60 6.18
C LEU A 33 -1.32 9.23 6.62
N ARG A 34 -2.17 9.63 5.65
CA ARG A 34 -3.52 10.11 5.95
C ARG A 34 -4.40 9.02 6.57
N ALA A 35 -4.37 7.80 6.01
CA ALA A 35 -5.12 6.67 6.55
C ALA A 35 -4.70 6.35 7.99
N ILE A 36 -3.41 6.35 8.29
CA ILE A 36 -2.87 6.16 9.65
C ILE A 36 -3.35 7.28 10.57
N GLY A 37 -3.21 8.55 10.16
CA GLY A 37 -3.62 9.69 10.98
C GLY A 37 -5.10 9.67 11.36
N GLU A 38 -5.96 9.19 10.46
CA GLU A 38 -7.38 8.97 10.72
C GLU A 38 -7.63 7.79 11.67
N LEU A 39 -6.91 6.66 11.51
CA LEU A 39 -7.02 5.50 12.39
C LEU A 39 -6.56 5.82 13.82
N MET A 40 -5.52 6.63 13.96
CA MET A 40 -4.98 7.03 15.27
C MET A 40 -5.92 7.93 16.08
N GLN A 41 -6.96 8.50 15.46
CA GLN A 41 -8.00 9.23 16.21
C GLN A 41 -8.87 8.30 17.06
N ASP A 42 -8.85 7.00 16.75
CA ASP A 42 -9.54 5.97 17.52
C ASP A 42 -8.55 5.22 18.43
N GLY A 43 -8.81 5.24 19.74
CA GLY A 43 -7.93 4.67 20.75
C GLY A 43 -7.87 3.14 20.72
N GLU A 44 -8.82 2.47 20.07
CA GLU A 44 -8.78 1.03 19.82
C GLU A 44 -7.86 0.70 18.65
N SER A 45 -8.04 1.37 17.51
CA SER A 45 -7.19 1.23 16.33
C SER A 45 -5.72 1.62 16.57
N ALA A 46 -5.44 2.49 17.54
CA ALA A 46 -4.08 2.94 17.86
C ALA A 46 -3.26 1.95 18.71
N ARG A 47 -3.87 0.87 19.23
CA ARG A 47 -3.17 -0.12 20.07
C ARG A 47 -2.12 -0.89 19.28
N GLU A 48 -1.04 -1.27 19.95
CA GLU A 48 0.08 -2.02 19.33
C GLU A 48 -0.39 -3.31 18.67
N GLU A 49 -1.31 -4.04 19.31
CA GLU A 49 -1.94 -5.26 18.78
C GLU A 49 -2.74 -5.04 17.47
N ASN A 50 -3.07 -3.79 17.14
CA ASN A 50 -3.88 -3.39 15.99
C ASN A 50 -3.05 -2.68 14.89
N GLN A 51 -1.71 -2.72 14.94
CA GLN A 51 -0.80 -2.06 13.98
C GLN A 51 -0.50 -2.88 12.72
N ASP A 52 -1.48 -3.63 12.23
CA ASP A 52 -1.33 -4.39 10.99
C ASP A 52 -1.33 -3.44 9.77
N LEU A 53 -0.24 -3.42 9.00
CA LEU A 53 -0.09 -2.59 7.80
C LEU A 53 -1.20 -2.79 6.75
N ARG A 54 -1.87 -3.94 6.74
CA ARG A 54 -3.00 -4.19 5.85
C ARG A 54 -4.17 -3.25 6.12
N ILE A 55 -4.37 -2.82 7.37
CA ILE A 55 -5.46 -1.93 7.76
C ILE A 55 -5.31 -0.52 7.15
N PRO A 56 -4.18 0.22 7.35
CA PRO A 56 -3.99 1.51 6.72
C PRO A 56 -3.89 1.39 5.18
N PHE A 57 -3.39 0.27 4.63
CA PHE A 57 -3.34 0.07 3.18
C PHE A 57 -4.74 -0.09 2.60
N ALA A 58 -5.57 -0.92 3.22
CA ALA A 58 -6.96 -1.11 2.82
C ALA A 58 -7.73 0.21 2.90
N LYS A 59 -7.55 0.98 3.99
CA LYS A 59 -8.18 2.30 4.15
C LYS A 59 -7.70 3.31 3.10
N ALA A 60 -6.40 3.37 2.81
CA ALA A 60 -5.86 4.24 1.77
C ALA A 60 -6.41 3.89 0.38
N LEU A 61 -6.45 2.60 0.03
CA LEU A 61 -7.03 2.12 -1.23
C LEU A 61 -8.53 2.37 -1.30
N HIS A 62 -9.27 2.22 -0.20
CA HIS A 62 -10.68 2.60 -0.12
C HIS A 62 -10.88 4.10 -0.34
N GLY A 63 -10.03 4.96 0.23
CA GLY A 63 -10.08 6.40 -0.02
C GLY A 63 -9.80 6.77 -1.48
N LEU A 64 -8.95 5.99 -2.16
CA LEU A 64 -8.59 6.21 -3.56
C LEU A 64 -9.61 5.62 -4.54
N TYR A 65 -10.18 4.45 -4.26
CA TYR A 65 -10.97 3.67 -5.21
C TYR A 65 -12.38 3.30 -4.73
N GLY A 66 -12.79 3.71 -3.53
CA GLY A 66 -14.08 3.36 -2.94
C GLY A 66 -15.25 3.53 -3.91
N GLY A 67 -16.07 2.50 -4.04
CA GLY A 67 -17.22 2.46 -4.96
C GLY A 67 -16.88 2.29 -6.45
N ARG A 68 -15.59 2.27 -6.82
CA ARG A 68 -15.12 2.04 -8.21
C ARG A 68 -14.46 0.68 -8.40
N LYS A 69 -14.06 0.02 -7.33
CA LYS A 69 -13.46 -1.31 -7.32
C LYS A 69 -14.19 -2.22 -6.36
N SER A 70 -14.26 -3.49 -6.72
CA SER A 70 -14.79 -4.54 -5.87
C SER A 70 -13.86 -4.83 -4.69
N ASP A 71 -14.40 -5.41 -3.62
CA ASP A 71 -13.62 -5.83 -2.44
C ASP A 71 -12.52 -6.83 -2.83
N ALA A 72 -12.78 -7.68 -3.83
CA ALA A 72 -11.79 -8.60 -4.38
C ALA A 72 -10.61 -7.82 -5.00
N GLU A 73 -10.87 -6.88 -5.91
CA GLU A 73 -9.81 -6.05 -6.50
C GLU A 73 -9.04 -5.23 -5.47
N LEU A 74 -9.72 -4.70 -4.45
CA LEU A 74 -9.06 -3.98 -3.36
C LEU A 74 -8.17 -4.90 -2.53
N THR A 75 -8.60 -6.13 -2.28
CA THR A 75 -7.80 -7.14 -1.58
C THR A 75 -6.54 -7.49 -2.36
N GLU A 76 -6.66 -7.69 -3.68
CA GLU A 76 -5.51 -7.92 -4.57
C GLU A 76 -4.49 -6.77 -4.49
N MET A 77 -4.99 -5.53 -4.53
CA MET A 77 -4.15 -4.34 -4.40
C MET A 77 -3.47 -4.26 -3.03
N VAL A 78 -4.16 -4.56 -1.93
CA VAL A 78 -3.55 -4.58 -0.58
C VAL A 78 -2.40 -5.57 -0.51
N LEU A 79 -2.61 -6.80 -0.98
CA LEU A 79 -1.59 -7.85 -0.95
C LEU A 79 -0.37 -7.46 -1.78
N LEU A 80 -0.58 -6.85 -2.95
CA LEU A 80 0.50 -6.36 -3.79
C LEU A 80 1.27 -5.19 -3.14
N MET A 81 0.58 -4.23 -2.53
CA MET A 81 1.26 -3.13 -1.82
C MET A 81 2.06 -3.65 -0.62
N LEU A 82 1.52 -4.64 0.10
CA LEU A 82 2.24 -5.28 1.21
C LEU A 82 3.49 -5.99 0.71
N GLU A 83 3.40 -6.74 -0.39
CA GLU A 83 4.55 -7.38 -1.03
C GLU A 83 5.63 -6.33 -1.36
N VAL A 84 5.27 -5.25 -2.05
CA VAL A 84 6.21 -4.19 -2.46
C VAL A 84 6.89 -3.49 -1.26
N GLU A 85 6.13 -3.18 -0.20
CA GLU A 85 6.64 -2.44 0.96
C GLU A 85 7.46 -3.32 1.91
N THR A 86 7.22 -4.63 1.89
CA THR A 86 7.95 -5.61 2.72
C THR A 86 9.11 -6.28 1.98
N VAL A 87 9.25 -6.05 0.65
CA VAL A 87 10.49 -6.42 -0.05
C VAL A 87 11.63 -5.70 0.67
N PRO A 88 12.58 -6.45 1.26
CA PRO A 88 13.68 -5.82 1.97
C PRO A 88 14.39 -4.86 1.01
N LEU A 89 14.74 -3.67 1.52
CA LEU A 89 15.66 -2.75 0.87
C LEU A 89 17.06 -3.40 0.87
N LEU A 90 17.21 -4.52 0.16
CA LEU A 90 18.50 -5.05 -0.25
C LEU A 90 19.03 -4.12 -1.32
N GLY A 91 19.46 -2.93 -0.91
CA GLY A 91 20.67 -2.39 -1.50
C GLY A 91 21.71 -3.50 -1.38
N LYS A 92 22.42 -3.79 -2.47
CA LYS A 92 23.68 -4.51 -2.40
C LYS A 92 24.54 -3.84 -1.34
N GLY A 93 24.52 -4.36 -0.12
CA GLY A 93 25.56 -4.11 0.86
C GLY A 93 26.84 -4.61 0.22
N GLY A 94 27.81 -3.70 0.07
CA GLY A 94 29.12 -4.08 -0.41
C GLY A 94 29.67 -5.23 0.43
N GLN A 95 30.11 -6.28 -0.27
CA GLN A 95 31.33 -7.05 -0.04
C GLN A 95 31.62 -7.82 -1.33
#